data_AF-A0A955C8V3-F1
#
_entry.id   AF-A0A955C8V3-F1
#
_cell.length_a   1.000
_cell.length_b   1.000
_cell.length_c   1.000
_cell.angle_alpha   90.00
_cell.angle_beta   90.00
_cell.angle_gamma   90.00
#
_symmetry.space_group_name_H-M   'P 1'
#
loop_
_entity.id
_entity.type
_entity.pdbx_description
1 polymer ?
#
loop_
_entity_poly.entity_id
_entity_poly.type
_entity_poly.pdbx_seq_one_letter_code
_entity_poly.pdbx_strand_id
1 'polypeptide(L)'
;MKRFGKFYQFIALVALIHFAAILVGVGWLIQSGKLNKENVLAIAGVLGFGDDAGTDDGADTDESTATEAAAPQKGKSSAPVTNSVQEELARRSLQRAVTQAEHRRELAQRAMLDVRRRREELERLAEQQTTKVEKQTKEKAKEGFKKDLEILSSLKPKIALDSLLARSVDDAAQMMLLMETRQAKKIMEAARKDDGKWTQMIAIENKMREATTLDGEVEEVVESEPESASVSEPLAQNN
;
A
#
# COMPACT_ATOMS: atom_id res chain seq x y z
N MET A 1 -29.07 -5.91 23.65
CA MET A 1 -29.43 -5.91 22.21
C MET A 1 -29.50 -4.51 21.55
N LYS A 2 -29.67 -3.39 22.29
CA LYS A 2 -29.73 -2.03 21.68
C LYS A 2 -28.46 -1.53 20.95
N ARG A 3 -27.30 -2.16 21.15
CA ARG A 3 -26.04 -1.77 20.46
C ARG A 3 -25.95 -2.28 19.01
N PHE A 4 -26.64 -3.38 18.68
CA PHE A 4 -26.63 -3.93 17.32
C PHE A 4 -27.43 -3.07 16.33
N GLY A 5 -28.53 -2.43 16.77
CA GLY A 5 -29.33 -1.56 15.88
C GLY A 5 -28.55 -0.35 15.35
N LYS A 6 -27.66 0.23 16.16
CA LYS A 6 -26.82 1.36 15.73
C LYS A 6 -25.80 0.96 14.66
N PHE A 7 -25.31 -0.28 14.70
CA PHE A 7 -24.36 -0.79 13.72
C PHE A 7 -25.00 -0.99 12.34
N TYR A 8 -26.21 -1.56 12.28
CA TYR A 8 -26.97 -1.68 11.03
C TYR A 8 -27.32 -0.33 10.43
N GLN A 9 -27.69 0.65 11.26
CA GLN A 9 -28.01 1.99 10.80
C GLN A 9 -26.78 2.70 10.19
N PHE A 10 -25.59 2.47 10.75
CA PHE A 10 -24.35 2.99 10.19
C PHE A 10 -24.03 2.35 8.83
N ILE A 11 -24.14 1.03 8.71
CA ILE A 11 -23.91 0.31 7.44
C ILE A 11 -24.91 0.78 6.36
N ALA A 12 -26.20 0.91 6.73
CA ALA A 12 -27.22 1.37 5.81
C ALA A 12 -26.94 2.79 5.29
N LEU A 13 -26.44 3.67 6.16
CA LEU A 13 -26.09 5.05 5.78
C LEU A 13 -24.89 5.07 4.82
N VAL A 14 -23.85 4.26 5.10
CA VAL A 14 -22.69 4.12 4.20
C VAL A 14 -23.12 3.59 2.83
N ALA A 15 -24.00 2.57 2.79
CA ALA A 15 -24.52 2.03 1.54
C ALA A 15 -25.31 3.09 0.74
N LEU A 16 -26.12 3.91 1.41
CA LEU A 16 -26.90 4.97 0.78
C LEU A 16 -26.01 6.06 0.16
N ILE A 17 -24.92 6.44 0.86
CA ILE A 17 -23.93 7.40 0.32
C ILE A 17 -23.26 6.84 -0.94
N HIS A 18 -22.85 5.57 -0.93
CA HIS A 18 -22.24 4.95 -2.10
C HIS A 18 -23.21 4.86 -3.27
N PHE A 19 -24.47 4.52 -3.00
CA PHE A 19 -25.51 4.49 -4.02
C PHE A 19 -25.73 5.86 -4.65
N ALA A 20 -25.80 6.93 -3.84
CA ALA A 20 -25.91 8.30 -4.34
C ALA A 20 -24.69 8.71 -5.18
N ALA A 21 -23.47 8.34 -4.76
CA ALA A 21 -22.25 8.62 -5.51
C ALA A 21 -22.24 7.91 -6.89
N ILE A 22 -22.72 6.67 -6.94
CA ILE A 22 -22.86 5.92 -8.21
C ILE A 22 -23.86 6.62 -9.13
N LEU A 23 -25.03 7.03 -8.62
CA LEU A 23 -26.04 7.74 -9.41
C LEU A 23 -25.51 9.06 -9.99
N VAL A 24 -24.80 9.85 -9.18
CA VAL A 24 -24.16 11.10 -9.63
C VAL A 24 -23.11 10.82 -10.70
N GLY A 25 -22.28 9.78 -10.51
CA GLY A 25 -21.29 9.36 -11.48
C GLY A 25 -21.92 8.96 -12.82
N VAL A 26 -22.96 8.13 -12.79
CA VAL A 26 -23.69 7.70 -14.00
C VAL A 26 -24.32 8.91 -14.71
N GLY A 27 -24.96 9.82 -13.96
CA GLY A 27 -25.52 11.05 -14.52
C GLY A 27 -24.47 11.93 -15.21
N TRP A 28 -23.30 12.07 -14.60
CA TRP A 28 -22.18 12.80 -15.21
C TRP A 28 -21.64 12.11 -16.47
N LEU A 29 -21.58 10.78 -16.52
CA LEU A 29 -21.19 10.04 -17.73
C LEU A 29 -22.20 10.22 -18.88
N ILE A 30 -23.50 10.29 -18.57
CA ILE A 30 -24.53 10.59 -19.57
C ILE A 30 -24.38 12.03 -20.08
N GLN A 31 -24.23 12.99 -19.18
CA GLN A 31 -24.12 14.41 -19.54
C GLN A 31 -22.83 14.73 -20.32
N SER A 32 -21.74 14.02 -20.05
CA SER A 32 -20.46 14.17 -20.77
C SER A 32 -20.45 13.48 -22.15
N GLY A 33 -21.56 12.84 -22.55
CA GLY A 33 -21.67 12.14 -23.84
C GLY A 33 -20.81 10.88 -23.94
N LYS A 34 -20.19 10.43 -22.83
CA LYS A 34 -19.37 9.22 -22.80
C LYS A 34 -20.21 7.94 -22.77
N LEU A 35 -21.43 8.03 -22.27
CA LEU A 35 -22.40 6.95 -22.21
C LEU A 35 -23.33 6.99 -23.43
N ASN A 36 -22.78 6.65 -24.60
CA ASN A 36 -23.58 6.49 -25.82
C ASN A 36 -24.25 5.11 -25.84
N LYS A 37 -25.41 4.95 -26.49
CA LYS A 37 -26.16 3.67 -26.53
C LYS A 37 -25.28 2.51 -27.01
N GLU A 38 -24.39 2.79 -27.96
CA GLU A 38 -23.39 1.86 -28.50
C GLU A 38 -22.38 1.41 -27.43
N ASN A 39 -21.89 2.32 -26.59
CA ASN A 39 -20.95 1.98 -25.50
C ASN A 39 -21.64 1.17 -24.39
N VAL A 40 -22.92 1.43 -24.12
CA VAL A 40 -23.70 0.66 -23.16
C VAL A 40 -23.92 -0.77 -23.67
N LEU A 41 -24.25 -0.93 -24.96
CA LEU A 41 -24.38 -2.24 -25.61
C LEU A 41 -23.03 -2.98 -25.66
N ALA A 42 -21.92 -2.29 -25.93
CA ALA A 42 -20.58 -2.89 -25.92
C ALA A 42 -20.19 -3.36 -24.51
N ILE A 43 -20.48 -2.57 -23.47
CA ILE A 43 -20.23 -2.94 -22.08
C ILE A 43 -21.14 -4.10 -21.66
N ALA A 44 -22.42 -4.09 -22.02
CA ALA A 44 -23.36 -5.18 -21.76
C ALA A 44 -22.94 -6.50 -22.46
N GLY A 45 -22.38 -6.40 -23.66
CA GLY A 45 -21.78 -7.53 -24.38
C GLY A 45 -20.55 -8.10 -23.68
N VAL A 46 -19.64 -7.26 -23.17
CA VAL A 46 -18.46 -7.71 -22.40
C VAL A 46 -18.84 -8.33 -21.06
N LEU A 47 -19.91 -7.84 -20.43
CA LEU A 47 -20.42 -8.37 -19.15
C LEU A 47 -21.31 -9.62 -19.32
N GLY A 48 -21.54 -10.09 -20.56
CA GLY A 48 -22.29 -11.32 -20.83
C GLY A 48 -23.79 -11.20 -20.60
N PHE A 49 -24.34 -9.98 -20.51
CA PHE A 49 -25.78 -9.74 -20.40
C PHE A 49 -26.49 -9.68 -21.77
N GLY A 50 -25.76 -9.82 -22.89
CA GLY A 50 -26.25 -9.58 -24.24
C GLY A 50 -26.74 -10.78 -25.03
N ASP A 51 -26.77 -12.00 -24.47
CA ASP A 51 -26.96 -13.23 -25.27
C ASP A 51 -28.41 -13.71 -25.44
N ASP A 52 -29.43 -12.98 -24.97
CA ASP A 52 -30.83 -13.44 -25.06
C ASP A 52 -31.86 -12.34 -25.36
N ALA A 53 -31.55 -11.43 -26.29
CA ALA A 53 -32.58 -10.63 -26.93
C ALA A 53 -32.36 -10.61 -28.45
N GLY A 54 -32.91 -11.62 -29.11
CA GLY A 54 -33.14 -11.56 -30.55
C GLY A 54 -33.98 -10.33 -30.88
N THR A 55 -33.46 -9.49 -31.76
CA THR A 55 -34.29 -8.71 -32.67
C THR A 55 -33.55 -8.68 -33.99
N ASP A 56 -33.97 -9.61 -34.84
CA ASP A 56 -33.82 -9.57 -36.28
C ASP A 56 -34.53 -8.33 -36.84
N ASP A 57 -34.07 -7.88 -37.99
CA ASP A 57 -34.61 -6.83 -38.85
C ASP A 57 -34.56 -5.36 -38.40
N GLY A 58 -33.75 -4.60 -39.15
CA GLY A 58 -34.38 -3.62 -40.03
C GLY A 58 -33.90 -2.17 -39.93
N ALA A 59 -33.58 -1.64 -41.11
CA ALA A 59 -33.55 -0.24 -41.50
C ALA A 59 -32.22 0.52 -41.28
N ASP A 60 -31.50 0.62 -42.40
CA ASP A 60 -31.01 1.89 -42.93
C ASP A 60 -31.78 3.09 -42.36
N THR A 61 -31.09 3.97 -41.66
CA THR A 61 -31.49 5.38 -41.60
C THR A 61 -30.23 6.22 -41.65
N ASP A 62 -29.92 6.54 -42.90
CA ASP A 62 -29.18 7.68 -43.38
C ASP A 62 -29.59 8.95 -42.61
N GLU A 63 -28.65 9.55 -41.88
CA GLU A 63 -28.71 10.98 -41.54
C GLU A 63 -27.30 11.58 -41.61
N SER A 64 -26.84 11.77 -42.85
CA SER A 64 -26.45 13.09 -43.36
C SER A 64 -25.84 14.06 -42.34
N THR A 65 -24.50 14.04 -42.23
CA THR A 65 -23.76 15.31 -42.14
C THR A 65 -23.03 15.50 -43.46
N ALA A 66 -23.66 16.30 -44.32
CA ALA A 66 -23.20 16.67 -45.64
C ALA A 66 -21.71 17.06 -45.64
N THR A 67 -20.87 16.19 -46.20
CA THR A 67 -19.67 16.60 -46.91
C THR A 67 -19.77 16.01 -48.31
N GLU A 68 -20.29 16.83 -49.21
CA GLU A 68 -20.30 16.75 -50.66
C GLU A 68 -19.45 15.61 -51.26
N ALA A 69 -20.14 14.54 -51.68
CA ALA A 69 -19.59 13.47 -52.48
C ALA A 69 -19.26 14.01 -53.88
N ALA A 70 -18.02 14.49 -54.06
CA ALA A 70 -17.44 14.70 -55.37
C ALA A 70 -17.24 13.32 -56.04
N ALA A 71 -17.94 13.12 -57.15
CA ALA A 71 -17.79 11.93 -58.00
C ALA A 71 -16.30 11.65 -58.32
N PRO A 72 -15.88 10.37 -58.39
CA PRO A 72 -14.54 10.03 -58.86
C PRO A 72 -14.44 10.39 -60.35
N GLN A 73 -13.91 11.58 -60.64
CA GLN A 73 -13.53 11.93 -62.00
C GLN A 73 -12.47 10.91 -62.46
N LYS A 74 -12.81 10.15 -63.50
CA LYS A 74 -11.87 9.39 -64.33
C LYS A 74 -10.87 10.37 -64.97
N GLY A 75 -9.87 10.77 -64.19
CA GLY A 75 -8.76 11.61 -64.60
C GLY A 75 -7.70 10.78 -65.32
N LYS A 76 -7.72 10.88 -66.64
CA LYS A 76 -6.61 10.81 -67.61
C LYS A 76 -5.25 10.29 -67.10
N SER A 77 -4.81 9.21 -67.74
CA SER A 77 -3.42 8.73 -67.92
C SER A 77 -2.34 9.56 -67.21
N SER A 78 -1.85 9.03 -66.09
CA SER A 78 -0.59 9.46 -65.49
C SER A 78 0.54 9.27 -66.50
N ALA A 79 1.19 10.37 -66.89
CA ALA A 79 2.51 10.30 -67.49
C ALA A 79 3.43 9.45 -66.58
N PRO A 80 4.38 8.69 -67.13
CA PRO A 80 5.29 7.86 -66.34
C PRO A 80 6.06 8.76 -65.37
N VAL A 81 5.70 8.70 -64.09
CA VAL A 81 6.48 9.28 -63.00
C VAL A 81 7.87 8.67 -63.12
N THR A 82 8.88 9.49 -63.37
CA THR A 82 10.25 9.03 -63.54
C THR A 82 10.68 8.28 -62.28
N ASN A 83 11.39 7.16 -62.44
CA ASN A 83 11.84 6.31 -61.32
C ASN A 83 12.52 7.10 -60.19
N SER A 84 13.20 8.21 -60.52
CA SER A 84 13.81 9.14 -59.57
C SER A 84 12.83 9.77 -58.56
N VAL A 85 11.61 10.12 -58.98
CA VAL A 85 10.62 10.74 -58.09
C VAL A 85 10.04 9.72 -57.11
N GLN A 86 9.88 8.47 -57.54
CA GLN A 86 9.44 7.38 -56.67
C GLN A 86 10.50 7.07 -55.60
N GLU A 87 11.78 7.04 -55.98
CA GLU A 87 12.88 6.84 -55.03
C GLU A 87 12.95 7.97 -53.99
N GLU A 88 12.78 9.23 -54.39
CA GLU A 88 12.76 10.36 -53.46
C GLU A 88 11.57 10.31 -52.49
N LEU A 89 10.38 9.93 -52.97
CA LEU A 89 9.20 9.74 -52.13
C LEU A 89 9.42 8.61 -51.11
N ALA A 90 9.97 7.48 -51.56
CA ALA A 90 10.27 6.34 -50.69
C ALA A 90 11.29 6.72 -49.59
N ARG A 91 12.34 7.48 -49.95
CA ARG A 91 13.32 8.01 -48.98
C ARG A 91 12.68 8.93 -47.95
N ARG A 92 11.81 9.85 -48.38
CA ARG A 92 11.09 10.76 -47.47
C ARG A 92 10.13 10.01 -46.54
N SER A 93 9.42 9.01 -47.04
CA SER A 93 8.55 8.19 -46.19
C SER A 93 9.33 7.39 -45.16
N LEU A 94 10.49 6.83 -45.55
CA LEU A 94 11.37 6.11 -44.64
C LEU A 94 11.92 7.03 -43.55
N GLN A 95 12.37 8.24 -43.92
CA GLN A 95 12.83 9.22 -42.95
C GLN A 95 11.74 9.58 -41.93
N ARG A 96 10.50 9.82 -42.37
CA ARG A 96 9.36 10.06 -41.47
C ARG A 96 9.13 8.89 -40.53
N ALA A 97 9.14 7.66 -41.04
CA ALA A 97 8.94 6.46 -40.24
C ALA A 97 10.03 6.31 -39.16
N VAL A 98 11.30 6.58 -39.51
CA VAL A 98 12.42 6.55 -38.56
C VAL A 98 12.23 7.60 -37.46
N THR A 99 11.96 8.85 -37.82
CA THR A 99 11.75 9.92 -36.81
C THR A 99 10.56 9.62 -35.89
N GLN A 100 9.48 9.04 -36.42
CA GLN A 100 8.34 8.66 -35.60
C GLN A 100 8.67 7.50 -34.65
N ALA A 101 9.47 6.53 -35.09
CA ALA A 101 9.94 5.43 -34.26
C ALA A 101 10.86 5.93 -33.12
N GLU A 102 11.78 6.84 -33.43
CA GLU A 102 12.65 7.49 -32.44
C GLU A 102 11.85 8.27 -31.39
N HIS A 103 10.86 9.05 -31.83
CA HIS A 103 10.00 9.80 -30.91
C HIS A 103 9.20 8.88 -29.98
N ARG A 104 8.65 7.78 -30.51
CA ARG A 104 7.97 6.76 -29.69
C ARG A 104 8.90 6.11 -28.68
N ARG A 105 10.15 5.83 -29.09
CA ARG A 105 11.17 5.27 -28.20
C ARG A 105 11.50 6.23 -27.07
N GLU A 106 11.68 7.52 -27.38
CA GLU A 106 11.96 8.54 -26.37
C GLU A 106 10.80 8.69 -25.37
N LEU A 107 9.56 8.74 -25.85
CA LEU A 107 8.38 8.79 -24.99
C LEU A 107 8.27 7.55 -24.08
N ALA A 108 8.54 6.36 -24.63
CA ALA A 108 8.54 5.13 -23.85
C ALA A 108 9.63 5.13 -22.76
N GLN A 109 10.83 5.62 -23.07
CA GLN A 109 11.91 5.76 -22.09
C GLN A 109 11.55 6.72 -20.95
N ARG A 110 10.98 7.88 -21.28
CA ARG A 110 10.50 8.84 -20.27
C ARG A 110 9.42 8.23 -19.38
N ALA A 111 8.45 7.53 -19.97
CA ALA A 111 7.40 6.84 -19.22
C ALA A 111 7.97 5.77 -18.28
N MET A 112 8.98 5.00 -18.71
CA MET A 112 9.64 4.02 -17.84
C MET A 112 10.36 4.67 -16.65
N LEU A 113 11.05 5.79 -16.87
CA LEU A 113 11.71 6.55 -15.80
C LEU A 113 10.70 7.10 -14.79
N ASP A 114 9.56 7.62 -15.24
CA ASP A 114 8.51 8.11 -14.35
C ASP A 114 7.88 6.99 -13.52
N VAL A 115 7.64 5.81 -14.13
CA VAL A 115 7.16 4.63 -13.40
C VAL A 115 8.17 4.20 -12.35
N ARG A 116 9.47 4.22 -12.67
CA ARG A 116 10.53 3.88 -11.72
C ARG A 116 10.56 4.85 -10.55
N ARG A 117 10.53 6.16 -10.81
CA ARG A 117 10.49 7.20 -9.74
C ARG A 117 9.28 7.04 -8.84
N ARG A 118 8.10 6.81 -9.41
CA ARG A 118 6.88 6.58 -8.63
C ARG A 118 6.97 5.32 -7.76
N ARG A 119 7.61 4.25 -8.25
CA ARG A 119 7.85 3.05 -7.44
C ARG A 119 8.80 3.33 -6.27
N GLU A 120 9.90 4.04 -6.52
CA GLU A 120 10.85 4.43 -5.48
C GLU A 120 10.20 5.36 -4.43
N GLU A 121 9.33 6.28 -4.85
CA GLU A 121 8.53 7.12 -3.94
C GLU A 121 7.55 6.31 -3.09
N LEU A 122 6.83 5.36 -3.70
CA LEU A 122 5.91 4.49 -2.99
C LEU A 122 6.63 3.57 -1.99
N GLU A 123 7.80 3.05 -2.36
CA GLU A 123 8.64 2.24 -1.48
C GLU A 123 9.12 3.06 -0.27
N ARG A 124 9.64 4.27 -0.50
CA ARG A 124 10.00 5.20 0.58
C ARG A 124 8.83 5.54 1.49
N LEU A 125 7.64 5.76 0.93
CA LEU A 125 6.44 6.02 1.71
C LEU A 125 6.02 4.81 2.54
N ALA A 126 6.11 3.59 1.98
CA ALA A 126 5.86 2.36 2.68
C ALA A 126 6.83 2.15 3.85
N GLU A 127 8.13 2.34 3.63
CA GLU A 127 9.16 2.26 4.69
C GLU A 127 8.94 3.30 5.80
N GLN A 128 8.58 4.53 5.43
CA GLN A 128 8.24 5.56 6.42
C GLN A 128 6.99 5.21 7.22
N GLN A 129 6.01 4.54 6.61
CA GLN A 129 4.81 4.09 7.31
C GLN A 129 5.11 2.92 8.23
N THR A 130 5.86 1.91 7.79
CA THR A 130 6.22 0.77 8.64
C THR A 130 7.02 1.23 9.86
N THR A 131 8.02 2.08 9.66
CA THR A 131 8.82 2.64 10.78
C THR A 131 7.97 3.49 11.73
N LYS A 132 7.01 4.28 11.23
CA LYS A 132 6.08 5.04 12.09
C LYS A 132 5.15 4.11 12.86
N VAL A 133 4.60 3.08 12.22
CA VAL A 133 3.73 2.09 12.88
C VAL A 133 4.51 1.35 13.96
N GLU A 134 5.73 0.89 13.66
CA GLU A 134 6.59 0.22 14.65
C GLU A 134 6.96 1.13 15.83
N LYS A 135 7.26 2.41 15.57
CA LYS A 135 7.51 3.37 16.66
C LYS A 135 6.26 3.55 17.51
N GLN A 136 5.09 3.73 16.90
CA GLN A 136 3.83 3.88 17.63
C GLN A 136 3.42 2.63 18.38
N THR A 137 3.64 1.42 17.84
CA THR A 137 3.34 0.17 18.54
C THR A 137 4.30 -0.01 19.73
N LYS A 138 5.58 0.29 19.56
CA LYS A 138 6.57 0.29 20.67
C LYS A 138 6.22 1.32 21.74
N GLU A 139 5.80 2.52 21.36
CA GLU A 139 5.38 3.57 22.31
C GLU A 139 4.10 3.18 23.04
N LYS A 140 3.08 2.66 22.34
CA LYS A 140 1.84 2.16 22.96
C LYS A 140 2.09 0.97 23.87
N ALA A 141 3.00 0.06 23.50
CA ALA A 141 3.41 -1.04 24.36
C ALA A 141 4.08 -0.52 25.64
N LYS A 142 4.98 0.47 25.52
CA LYS A 142 5.60 1.14 26.68
C LYS A 142 4.56 1.87 27.54
N GLU A 143 3.57 2.53 26.95
CA GLU A 143 2.52 3.23 27.68
C GLU A 143 1.59 2.25 28.42
N GLY A 144 1.18 1.15 27.77
CA GLY A 144 0.42 0.07 28.38
C GLY A 144 1.18 -0.56 29.54
N PHE A 145 2.47 -0.83 29.35
CA PHE A 145 3.35 -1.35 30.39
C PHE A 145 3.47 -0.41 31.60
N LYS A 146 3.62 0.91 31.36
CA LYS A 146 3.66 1.91 32.44
C LYS A 146 2.36 1.94 33.24
N LYS A 147 1.20 1.87 32.57
CA LYS A 147 -0.11 1.81 33.23
C LYS A 147 -0.26 0.54 34.06
N ASP A 148 0.17 -0.60 33.53
CA ASP A 148 0.16 -1.88 34.26
C ASP A 148 1.02 -1.82 35.51
N LEU A 149 2.21 -1.21 35.43
CA LEU A 149 3.11 -1.01 36.56
C LEU A 149 2.50 -0.07 37.61
N GLU A 150 1.88 1.03 37.18
CA GLU A 150 1.17 1.94 38.08
C GLU A 150 0.03 1.23 38.81
N ILE A 151 -0.79 0.45 38.09
CA ILE A 151 -1.86 -0.36 38.69
C ILE A 151 -1.28 -1.35 39.70
N LEU A 152 -0.25 -2.11 39.33
CA LEU A 152 0.42 -3.07 40.23
C LEU A 152 0.96 -2.41 41.49
N SER A 153 1.55 -1.21 41.36
CA SER A 153 2.10 -0.45 42.49
C SER A 153 1.03 0.04 43.47
N SER A 154 -0.20 0.25 42.98
CA SER A 154 -1.34 0.69 43.80
C SER A 154 -2.06 -0.46 44.53
N LEU A 155 -1.86 -1.71 44.08
CA LEU A 155 -2.52 -2.88 44.63
C LEU A 155 -1.90 -3.35 45.95
N LYS A 156 -2.68 -4.09 46.76
CA LYS A 156 -2.16 -4.75 47.97
C LYS A 156 -1.15 -5.84 47.57
N PRO A 157 -0.06 -6.05 48.33
CA PRO A 157 1.01 -6.98 47.94
C PRO A 157 0.56 -8.41 47.61
N LYS A 158 -0.45 -8.93 48.33
CA LYS A 158 -1.01 -10.27 48.04
C LYS A 158 -1.74 -10.33 46.69
N ILE A 159 -2.49 -9.28 46.34
CA ILE A 159 -3.24 -9.22 45.07
C ILE A 159 -2.29 -8.93 43.91
N ALA A 160 -1.29 -8.06 44.13
CA ALA A 160 -0.24 -7.79 43.16
C ALA A 160 0.56 -9.06 42.84
N LEU A 161 0.87 -9.88 43.85
CA LEU A 161 1.50 -11.19 43.66
C LEU A 161 0.65 -12.09 42.75
N ASP A 162 -0.64 -12.26 43.06
CA ASP A 162 -1.52 -13.12 42.26
C ASP A 162 -1.65 -12.60 40.82
N SER A 163 -1.68 -11.28 40.63
CA SER A 163 -1.69 -10.66 39.31
C SER A 163 -0.37 -10.81 38.55
N LEU A 164 0.78 -10.86 39.24
CA LEU A 164 2.09 -11.11 38.63
C LEU A 164 2.23 -12.58 38.21
N LEU A 165 1.80 -13.50 39.07
CA LEU A 165 1.86 -14.94 38.78
C LEU A 165 0.87 -15.37 37.68
N ALA A 166 -0.17 -14.59 37.44
CA ALA A 166 -1.08 -14.80 36.30
C ALA A 166 -0.48 -14.41 34.94
N ARG A 167 0.66 -13.70 34.92
CA ARG A 167 1.37 -13.27 33.71
C ARG A 167 2.51 -14.25 33.36
N SER A 168 3.14 -14.06 32.20
CA SER A 168 4.35 -14.79 31.85
C SER A 168 5.48 -14.46 32.83
N VAL A 169 6.41 -15.41 33.02
CA VAL A 169 7.57 -15.24 33.92
C VAL A 169 8.43 -14.05 33.47
N ASP A 170 8.60 -13.88 32.15
CA ASP A 170 9.41 -12.81 31.58
C ASP A 170 8.78 -11.42 31.81
N ASP A 171 7.47 -11.27 31.58
CA ASP A 171 6.76 -10.00 31.82
C ASP A 171 6.78 -9.65 33.32
N ALA A 172 6.55 -10.65 34.17
CA ALA A 172 6.57 -10.46 35.62
C ALA A 172 7.96 -10.05 36.13
N ALA A 173 9.03 -10.62 35.55
CA ALA A 173 10.41 -10.25 35.86
C ALA A 173 10.70 -8.80 35.43
N GLN A 174 10.29 -8.41 34.22
CA GLN A 174 10.47 -7.05 33.73
C GLN A 174 9.68 -6.02 34.56
N MET A 175 8.45 -6.35 34.96
CA MET A 175 7.64 -5.51 35.85
C MET A 175 8.28 -5.36 37.23
N MET A 176 8.81 -6.45 37.80
CA MET A 176 9.51 -6.42 39.09
C MET A 176 10.81 -5.61 39.04
N LEU A 177 11.53 -5.65 37.92
CA LEU A 177 12.76 -4.89 37.72
C LEU A 177 12.52 -3.38 37.65
N LEU A 178 11.45 -2.97 36.96
CA LEU A 178 11.12 -1.55 36.74
C LEU A 178 10.28 -0.95 37.89
N MET A 179 9.74 -1.78 38.78
CA MET A 179 8.97 -1.36 39.94
C MET A 179 9.85 -0.82 41.07
N GLU A 180 9.28 0.04 41.92
CA GLU A 180 9.98 0.55 43.11
C GLU A 180 10.45 -0.62 44.01
N THR A 181 11.73 -0.63 44.35
CA THR A 181 12.39 -1.71 45.12
C THR A 181 11.66 -2.03 46.43
N ARG A 182 11.05 -1.04 47.08
CA ARG A 182 10.29 -1.22 48.32
C ARG A 182 9.01 -2.03 48.11
N GLN A 183 8.30 -1.81 47.00
CA GLN A 183 7.07 -2.55 46.69
C GLN A 183 7.39 -3.96 46.22
N ALA A 184 8.39 -4.12 45.35
CA ALA A 184 8.87 -5.42 44.91
C ALA A 184 9.26 -6.32 46.11
N LYS A 185 9.99 -5.77 47.10
CA LYS A 185 10.32 -6.49 48.34
C LYS A 185 9.09 -6.96 49.12
N LYS A 186 8.06 -6.12 49.26
CA LYS A 186 6.81 -6.51 49.95
C LYS A 186 6.07 -7.63 49.22
N ILE A 187 6.10 -7.63 47.89
CA ILE A 187 5.49 -8.68 47.07
C ILE A 187 6.26 -10.00 47.24
N MET A 188 7.60 -9.97 47.22
CA MET A 188 8.43 -11.15 47.50
C MET A 188 8.21 -11.70 48.92
N GLU A 189 8.10 -10.83 49.92
CA GLU A 189 7.76 -11.24 51.30
C GLU A 189 6.37 -11.86 51.41
N ALA A 190 5.41 -11.39 50.60
CA ALA A 190 4.09 -12.02 50.53
C ALA A 190 4.16 -13.41 49.88
N ALA A 191 5.00 -13.60 48.86
CA ALA A 191 5.22 -14.89 48.21
C ALA A 191 5.90 -15.90 49.13
N ARG A 192 6.85 -15.48 49.98
CA ARG A 192 7.52 -16.35 50.98
C ARG A 192 6.58 -17.00 51.98
N LYS A 193 5.36 -16.48 52.16
CA LYS A 193 4.37 -17.04 53.09
C LYS A 193 3.61 -18.24 52.50
N ASP A 194 3.75 -18.49 51.20
CA ASP A 194 3.06 -19.53 50.46
C ASP A 194 4.08 -20.29 49.60
N ASP A 195 4.46 -21.50 50.05
CA ASP A 195 5.53 -22.29 49.43
C ASP A 195 5.28 -22.56 47.94
N GLY A 196 4.02 -22.69 47.52
CA GLY A 196 3.67 -22.91 46.11
C GLY A 196 3.97 -21.69 45.25
N LYS A 197 3.58 -20.51 45.71
CA LYS A 197 3.83 -19.23 45.00
C LYS A 197 5.30 -18.82 45.05
N TRP A 198 6.02 -19.23 46.11
CA TRP A 198 7.44 -18.94 46.26
C TRP A 198 8.29 -19.58 45.15
N THR A 199 7.99 -20.81 44.74
CA THR A 199 8.73 -21.47 43.64
C THR A 199 8.63 -20.71 42.31
N GLN A 200 7.44 -20.19 41.99
CA GLN A 200 7.22 -19.37 40.80
C GLN A 200 7.92 -18.02 40.91
N MET A 201 7.95 -17.42 42.11
CA MET A 201 8.68 -16.18 42.37
C MET A 201 10.21 -16.38 42.21
N ILE A 202 10.76 -17.53 42.60
CA ILE A 202 12.18 -17.85 42.36
C ILE A 202 12.48 -17.91 40.85
N ALA A 203 11.58 -18.49 40.05
CA ALA A 203 11.75 -18.51 38.60
C ALA A 203 11.79 -17.09 38.01
N ILE A 204 10.92 -16.19 38.50
CA ILE A 204 10.92 -14.77 38.15
C ILE A 204 12.24 -14.10 38.58
N GLU A 205 12.71 -14.35 39.81
CA GLU A 205 13.98 -13.78 40.32
C GLU A 205 15.19 -14.22 39.48
N ASN A 206 15.27 -15.50 39.12
CA ASN A 206 16.34 -16.00 38.25
C ASN A 206 16.30 -15.29 36.88
N LYS A 207 15.11 -15.08 36.34
CA LYS A 207 14.95 -14.39 35.06
C LYS A 207 15.29 -12.90 35.12
N MET A 208 14.99 -12.25 36.24
CA MET A 208 15.47 -10.89 36.51
C MET A 208 16.99 -10.83 36.54
N ARG A 209 17.65 -11.78 37.21
CA ARG A 209 19.12 -11.83 37.30
C ARG A 209 19.73 -11.99 35.91
N GLU A 210 19.23 -12.93 35.12
CA GLU A 210 19.66 -13.12 33.73
C GLU A 210 19.48 -11.84 32.88
N ALA A 211 18.35 -11.15 33.01
CA ALA A 211 18.10 -9.89 32.29
C ALA A 211 19.09 -8.78 32.67
N THR A 212 19.44 -8.64 33.95
CA THR A 212 20.47 -7.69 34.40
C THR A 212 21.89 -8.04 33.95
N THR A 213 22.19 -9.31 33.69
CA THR A 213 23.52 -9.72 33.20
C THR A 213 23.68 -9.44 31.71
N LEU A 214 22.62 -9.61 30.91
CA LEU A 214 22.65 -9.41 29.46
C LEU A 214 22.81 -7.93 29.05
N ASP A 215 22.26 -6.98 29.81
CA ASP A 215 22.47 -5.54 29.53
C ASP A 215 23.92 -5.07 29.79
N GLY A 216 24.75 -5.90 30.45
CA GLY A 216 26.17 -5.60 30.70
C GLY A 216 27.13 -6.01 29.58
N GLU A 217 26.72 -6.88 28.65
CA GLU A 217 27.59 -7.39 27.58
C GLU A 217 27.41 -6.69 26.23
N VAL A 218 26.44 -5.77 26.09
CA VAL A 218 26.12 -5.12 24.80
C VAL A 218 26.88 -3.80 24.58
N GLU A 219 27.62 -3.30 25.58
CA GLU A 219 28.38 -2.04 25.45
C GLU A 219 29.78 -2.18 24.79
N GLU A 220 30.25 -3.39 24.44
CA GLU A 220 31.60 -3.61 23.88
C GLU A 220 31.63 -3.93 22.36
N VAL A 221 30.58 -3.64 21.59
CA VAL A 221 30.60 -3.89 20.12
C VAL A 221 29.89 -2.78 19.32
N VAL A 222 30.26 -1.51 19.50
CA VAL A 222 29.92 -0.45 18.52
C VAL A 222 31.05 0.57 18.42
N GLU A 223 32.23 0.13 17.99
CA GLU A 223 33.25 1.01 17.40
C GLU A 223 34.05 0.23 16.34
N SER A 224 33.34 -0.32 15.35
CA SER A 224 33.94 -0.66 14.06
C SER A 224 33.29 0.19 12.99
N GLU A 225 33.95 1.32 12.71
CA GLU A 225 33.72 2.16 11.54
C GLU A 225 33.60 1.27 10.29
N PRO A 226 32.50 1.36 9.50
CA PRO A 226 32.52 0.79 8.17
C PRO A 226 33.45 1.65 7.31
N GLU A 227 34.60 1.07 6.96
CA GLU A 227 35.48 1.52 5.88
C GLU A 227 34.62 2.02 4.71
N SER A 228 34.81 3.30 4.41
CA SER A 228 34.32 3.95 3.21
C SER A 228 34.86 3.19 1.99
N ALA A 229 34.06 2.25 1.48
CA ALA A 229 34.23 1.67 0.16
C ALA A 229 34.05 2.78 -0.87
N SER A 230 35.18 3.31 -1.31
CA SER A 230 35.34 4.17 -2.47
C SER A 230 34.87 3.41 -3.72
N VAL A 231 33.57 3.47 -3.99
CA VAL A 231 32.99 2.99 -5.24
C VAL A 231 33.61 3.78 -6.39
N SER A 232 34.43 3.06 -7.13
CA SER A 232 35.20 3.54 -8.27
C SER A 232 34.26 3.92 -9.41
N GLU A 233 34.39 5.16 -9.90
CA GLU A 233 33.85 5.63 -11.18
C GLU A 233 34.41 4.79 -12.34
N PRO A 234 33.58 4.12 -13.17
CA PRO A 234 34.04 3.64 -14.45
C PRO A 234 33.89 4.76 -15.49
N LEU A 235 35.03 5.35 -15.86
CA LEU A 235 35.22 6.15 -17.07
C LEU A 235 34.81 5.31 -18.29
N ALA A 236 33.61 5.56 -18.80
CA ALA A 236 33.18 5.06 -20.11
C ALA A 236 33.88 5.87 -21.21
N GLN A 237 34.99 5.33 -21.71
CA GLN A 237 35.45 5.56 -23.08
C GLN A 237 34.59 4.72 -24.02
N ASN A 238 33.88 5.34 -24.97
CA ASN A 238 33.85 4.89 -26.37
C ASN A 238 32.97 5.78 -27.27
N ASN A 239 33.62 6.23 -28.35
CA ASN A 239 33.12 6.66 -29.67
C ASN A 239 32.09 7.79 -29.78
#